data_AF-A0A8T5A1P0-F1
#
_entry.id   AF-A0A8T5A1P0-F1
#
_cell.length_a   1.000
_cell.length_b   1.000
_cell.length_c   1.000
_cell.angle_alpha   90.00
_cell.angle_beta   90.00
_cell.angle_gamma   90.00
#
_symmetry.space_group_name_H-M   'P 1'
#
loop_
_entity.id
_entity.type
_entity.pdbx_description
1 polymer ?
#
loop_
_entity_poly.entity_id
_entity_poly.type
_entity_poly.pdbx_seq_one_letter_code
_entity_poly.pdbx_strand_id
1 'polypeptide(L)' 'MKRDFLQLLDSDIEFRYAVAGYLGLSEILKRLDSITEEQVKLRREQVRLRKGQNKIWKEIQGLREEQGKI' A
#
# COMPACT_ATOMS: atom_id res chain seq x y z
N MET A 1 38.97 9.25 0.17
CA MET A 1 37.52 9.27 0.49
C MET A 1 36.83 7.93 0.25
N LYS A 2 36.65 7.43 -0.99
CA LYS A 2 36.01 6.10 -1.20
C LYS A 2 36.80 4.95 -0.58
N ARG A 3 38.13 5.01 -0.65
CA ARG A 3 39.02 3.98 -0.08
C ARG A 3 38.92 3.92 1.45
N ASP A 4 38.90 5.09 2.10
CA ASP A 4 38.79 5.23 3.56
C ASP A 4 37.40 4.76 4.06
N PHE A 5 36.34 5.03 3.29
CA PHE A 5 35.00 4.54 3.59
C PHE A 5 34.91 3.01 3.50
N LEU A 6 35.51 2.40 2.47
CA LEU A 6 35.55 0.94 2.33
C LEU A 6 36.44 0.29 3.40
N GLN A 7 37.53 0.95 3.80
CA GLN A 7 38.35 0.49 4.92
C GLN A 7 37.56 0.51 6.23
N LEU A 8 36.84 1.60 6.53
CA LEU A 8 35.99 1.68 7.73
C LEU A 8 34.89 0.60 7.72
N LEU A 9 34.26 0.35 6.57
CA LEU A 9 33.31 -0.75 6.44
C LEU A 9 33.94 -2.11 6.78
N ASP A 10 35.22 -2.32 6.46
CA ASP A 10 35.91 -3.58 6.71
C ASP A 10 36.46 -3.70 8.14
N SER A 11 37.00 -2.60 8.69
CA SER A 11 37.68 -2.59 9.97
C SER A 11 36.80 -2.26 11.17
N ASP A 12 35.68 -1.54 10.99
CA ASP A 12 34.79 -1.09 12.07
C ASP A 12 33.41 -1.76 11.96
N ILE A 13 33.13 -2.63 12.93
CA ILE A 13 31.90 -3.42 12.99
C ILE A 13 30.66 -2.58 13.34
N GLU A 14 30.79 -1.58 14.22
CA GLU A 14 29.68 -0.72 14.63
C GLU A 14 29.27 0.19 13.47
N PHE A 15 30.27 0.75 12.77
CA PHE A 15 30.04 1.53 11.56
C PHE A 15 29.34 0.71 10.47
N ARG A 16 29.77 -0.54 10.24
CA ARG A 16 29.15 -1.46 9.28
C ARG A 16 27.68 -1.70 9.60
N TYR A 17 27.34 -1.99 10.86
CA TYR A 17 25.97 -2.22 11.27
C TYR A 17 25.11 -0.95 11.20
N ALA A 18 25.67 0.22 11.51
CA ALA A 18 24.96 1.50 11.36
C ALA A 18 24.62 1.78 9.89
N VAL A 19 25.57 1.57 8.97
CA VAL A 19 25.35 1.74 7.52
C VAL A 19 24.32 0.73 7.01
N ALA A 20 24.40 -0.54 7.42
CA ALA A 20 23.42 -1.57 7.05
C ALA A 20 22.02 -1.24 7.57
N GLY A 21 21.92 -0.72 8.80
CA GLY A 21 20.66 -0.25 9.39
C GLY A 21 20.08 0.93 8.62
N TYR A 22 20.88 1.93 8.26
CA TYR A 22 20.42 3.09 7.49
C TYR A 22 19.96 2.71 6.08
N LEU A 23 20.74 1.88 5.37
CA LEU A 23 20.36 1.37 4.04
C LEU A 23 19.11 0.50 4.11
N GLY A 24 19.01 -0.37 5.10
CA GLY A 24 17.83 -1.21 5.34
C GLY A 24 16.59 -0.38 5.67
N LEU A 25 16.71 0.64 6.51
CA LEU A 25 15.62 1.54 6.86
C LEU A 25 15.13 2.32 5.64
N SER A 26 16.04 2.80 4.78
CA SER A 26 15.67 3.48 3.53
C SER A 26 14.83 2.58 2.61
N GLU A 27 15.22 1.31 2.47
CA GLU A 27 14.47 0.33 1.67
C GLU A 27 13.11 0.00 2.30
N ILE A 28 13.03 -0.10 3.62
CA ILE A 28 11.76 -0.28 4.35
C ILE A 28 10.82 0.89 4.09
N LEU A 29 11.30 2.13 4.19
CA LEU A 29 10.49 3.33 3.96
C LEU A 29 9.93 3.36 2.53
N LYS A 30 10.75 3.06 1.51
CA LYS A 30 10.28 2.97 0.12
C LYS A 30 9.18 1.93 -0.08
N ARG A 31 9.31 0.78 0.58
CA ARG A 31 8.28 -0.27 0.54
C ARG A 31 7.00 0.18 1.23
N LEU A 32 7.09 0.90 2.35
CA LEU A 32 5.93 1.46 3.04
C LEU A 32 5.20 2.51 2.19
N ASP A 33 5.94 3.35 1.46
CA ASP A 33 5.35 4.31 0.53
C ASP A 33 4.58 3.59 -0.58
N SER A 34 5.19 2.58 -1.21
CA SER A 34 4.54 1.77 -2.25
C SER A 34 3.29 1.04 -1.73
N ILE A 35 3.36 0.46 -0.52
CA ILE A 35 2.20 -0.17 0.12
C ILE A 35 1.09 0.86 0.36
N THR A 36 1.44 2.06 0.82
CA THR A 36 0.47 3.13 1.08
C THR A 36 -0.25 3.56 -0.20
N GLU A 37 0.48 3.70 -1.31
CA GLU A 37 -0.10 3.99 -2.62
C GLU A 37 -1.09 2.92 -3.08
N GLU A 38 -0.72 1.65 -2.97
CA GLU A 38 -1.61 0.53 -3.31
C GLU A 38 -2.85 0.48 -2.40
N GLN A 39 -2.69 0.77 -1.11
CA GLN A 39 -3.83 0.88 -0.18
C GLN A 39 -4.81 1.99 -0.59
N VAL A 40 -4.32 3.13 -1.08
CA VAL A 40 -5.19 4.20 -1.61
C VAL A 40 -5.94 3.73 -2.85
N LYS A 41 -5.28 3.03 -3.78
CA LYS A 41 -5.93 2.49 -4.99
C LYS A 41 -7.03 1.48 -4.62
N LEU A 42 -6.73 0.54 -3.73
CA LEU A 42 -7.69 -0.45 -3.24
C LEU A 42 -8.91 0.21 -2.57
N ARG A 43 -8.71 1.24 -1.74
CA ARG A 43 -9.83 1.98 -1.15
C ARG A 43 -10.71 2.66 -2.20
N ARG A 44 -10.11 3.23 -3.26
CA ARG A 44 -10.87 3.84 -4.37
C ARG A 44 -11.69 2.79 -5.11
N GLU A 45 -11.13 1.60 -5.35
CA GLU A 45 -11.86 0.47 -5.95
C GLU A 45 -13.01 0.00 -5.08
N GLN A 46 -12.79 -0.18 -3.77
CA GLN A 46 -13.86 -0.53 -2.84
C GLN A 46 -15.01 0.48 -2.85
N VAL A 47 -14.70 1.78 -2.90
CA VAL A 47 -15.74 2.82 -3.01
C VAL A 47 -16.53 2.69 -4.33
N ARG A 48 -15.85 2.43 -5.46
CA ARG A 48 -16.51 2.20 -6.75
C ARG A 48 -17.43 0.97 -6.72
N LEU A 49 -16.94 -0.14 -6.16
CA LEU A 49 -17.72 -1.38 -6.00
C LEU A 49 -18.94 -1.17 -5.12
N ARG A 50 -18.81 -0.48 -3.98
CA ARG A 50 -19.94 -0.15 -3.10
C ARG A 50 -20.99 0.71 -3.81
N LYS A 51 -20.57 1.68 -4.64
CA LYS A 51 -21.49 2.47 -5.46
C LYS A 51 -22.23 1.58 -6.47
N GLY A 52 -21.54 0.64 -7.11
CA GLY A 52 -22.16 -0.34 -8.01
C GLY A 52 -23.18 -1.23 -7.30
N GLN A 53 -22.82 -1.79 -6.16
CA GLN A 53 -23.72 -2.60 -5.32
C GLN A 53 -24.98 -1.82 -4.92
N ASN A 54 -24.85 -0.56 -4.51
CA ASN A 54 -26.00 0.28 -4.17
C ASN A 54 -26.97 0.49 -5.35
N LYS A 55 -26.47 0.58 -6.58
CA LYS A 55 -27.32 0.69 -7.77
C LYS A 55 -28.09 -0.62 -8.01
N ILE A 56 -27.39 -1.75 -7.96
CA ILE A 56 -28.00 -3.07 -8.10
C ILE A 56 -29.10 -3.28 -7.04
N TRP A 57 -28.86 -2.91 -5.78
CA TRP A 57 -29.88 -3.02 -4.74
C TRP A 57 -31.12 -2.18 -5.02
N LYS A 58 -30.97 -0.96 -5.56
CA LYS A 58 -32.10 -0.13 -5.97
C LYS A 58 -32.88 -0.75 -7.11
N GLU A 59 -32.20 -1.32 -8.10
CA GLU A 59 -32.85 -2.03 -9.21
C GLU A 59 -33.63 -3.26 -8.70
N ILE A 60 -33.04 -4.05 -7.81
CA ILE A 60 -33.73 -5.19 -7.16
C ILE A 60 -34.96 -4.73 -6.37
N GLN A 61 -34.88 -3.61 -5.65
CA GLN A 61 -36.04 -3.06 -4.94
C GLN A 61 -37.15 -2.68 -5.92
N GLY A 62 -36.83 -1.98 -7.01
CA GLY A 62 -37.81 -1.63 -8.05
C GLY A 62 -38.51 -2.86 -8.64
N LEU A 63 -37.73 -3.89 -9.00
CA LEU A 63 -38.29 -5.14 -9.53
C LEU A 63 -39.22 -5.86 -8.54
N ARG A 64 -38.89 -5.84 -7.24
CA ARG A 64 -39.76 -6.43 -6.20
C ARG A 64 -41.06 -5.65 -6.02
N GLU A 65 -41.00 -4.33 -6.10
CA GLU A 65 -42.19 -3.46 -6.02
C GLU A 65 -43.10 -3.65 -7.23
N GLU A 66 -42.55 -3.85 -8.42
CA GLU A 66 -43.31 -4.16 -9.64
C GLU A 66 -43.98 -5.53 -9.56
N GLN A 67 -43.26 -6.56 -9.09
CA GLN A 67 -43.80 -7.91 -8.92
C GLN A 67 -44.92 -7.96 -7.88
N GLY A 68 -44.85 -7.18 -6.80
CA GLY A 68 -45.88 -7.16 -5.77
C GLY A 68 -47.18 -6.44 -6.16
N LYS A 69 -47.21 -5.75 -7.31
CA LYS A 69 -48.40 -5.07 -7.86
C LYS A 69 -49.19 -5.95 -8.84
N ILE A 70 -48.67 -7.13 -9.19
CA ILE A 70 -49.32 -8.14 -10.04
C ILE A 70 -49.96 -9.18 -9.12
#